data_AF-X1LXI2-F1
#
_entry.id   AF-X1LXI2-F1
#
_cell.length_a   1.000
_cell.length_b   1.000
_cell.length_c   1.000
_cell.angle_alpha   90.00
_cell.angle_beta   90.00
_cell.angle_gamma   90.00
#
_symmetry.space_group_name_H-M   'P 1'
#
loop_
_entity.id
_entity.type
_entity.pdbx_description
1 polymer ?
#
loop_
_entity_poly.entity_id
_entity_poly.type
_entity_poly.pdbx_seq_one_letter_code
_entity_poly.pdbx_strand_id
1 'polypeptide(L)'
;CPYVKKVQEIAAYLNKNGYYIVIFGDKIHPEILSLLDLIHNNAIVVNTISEIREISYQKKIGFISQTTKNIYDFKKLSFALLDKTEELRVFNTICKATTERQRSVLELAKQVDIMIVIGGNKSANTSRLAEICQNQGVKTYHIETKNQMKYEWFHPEDKVGIASGASTPDWVINEVIMKLRDWYA
;
A
#
# COMPACT_ATOMS: atom_id res chain seq x y z
N CYS A 1 14.18 -7.04 -7.71
CA CYS A 1 14.08 -6.34 -6.41
C CYS A 1 14.32 -7.35 -5.28
N PRO A 2 15.24 -7.10 -4.32
CA PRO A 2 15.54 -8.03 -3.22
C PRO A 2 14.33 -8.40 -2.33
N TYR A 3 13.40 -7.46 -2.13
CA TYR A 3 12.19 -7.71 -1.33
C TYR A 3 11.27 -8.75 -2.00
N VAL A 4 11.08 -8.66 -3.31
CA VAL A 4 10.28 -9.64 -4.09
C VAL A 4 10.89 -11.04 -3.99
N LYS A 5 12.23 -11.14 -4.11
CA LYS A 5 12.95 -12.41 -3.96
C LYS A 5 12.70 -13.03 -2.57
N LYS A 6 12.72 -12.22 -1.52
CA LYS A 6 12.42 -12.68 -0.15
C LYS A 6 10.97 -13.21 -0.03
N VAL A 7 9.99 -12.59 -0.69
CA VAL A 7 8.61 -13.09 -0.70
C VAL A 7 8.55 -14.46 -1.37
N GLN A 8 9.25 -14.64 -2.50
CA GLN A 8 9.34 -15.92 -3.21
C GLN A 8 9.97 -17.02 -2.34
N GLU A 9 11.05 -16.72 -1.61
CA GLU A 9 11.70 -17.67 -0.70
C GLU A 9 10.75 -18.11 0.44
N ILE A 10 9.98 -17.19 1.00
CA ILE A 10 8.98 -17.48 2.04
C ILE A 10 7.83 -18.31 1.47
N ALA A 11 7.33 -17.98 0.27
CA ALA A 11 6.28 -18.75 -0.38
C ALA A 11 6.72 -20.20 -0.67
N ALA A 12 7.94 -20.39 -1.16
CA ALA A 12 8.53 -21.72 -1.37
C ALA A 12 8.67 -22.50 -0.05
N TYR A 13 9.11 -21.83 1.03
CA TYR A 13 9.17 -22.42 2.37
C TYR A 13 7.79 -22.88 2.85
N LEU A 14 6.77 -22.03 2.76
CA LEU A 14 5.40 -22.35 3.16
C LEU A 14 4.85 -23.54 2.37
N ASN A 15 5.04 -23.53 1.04
CA ASN A 15 4.57 -24.61 0.16
C ASN A 15 5.24 -25.94 0.52
N LYS A 16 6.58 -25.94 0.71
CA LYS A 16 7.34 -27.14 1.11
C LYS A 16 6.90 -27.71 2.45
N ASN A 17 6.40 -26.88 3.36
CA ASN A 17 5.93 -27.31 4.69
C ASN A 17 4.41 -27.55 4.75
N GLY A 18 3.73 -27.60 3.60
CA GLY A 18 2.32 -27.98 3.49
C GLY A 18 1.32 -26.93 4.02
N TYR A 19 1.67 -25.65 4.00
CA TYR A 19 0.73 -24.58 4.32
C TYR A 19 -0.17 -24.28 3.14
N TYR A 20 -1.47 -24.06 3.40
CA TYR A 20 -2.35 -23.39 2.46
C TYR A 20 -1.99 -21.89 2.44
N ILE A 21 -1.53 -21.39 1.29
CA ILE A 21 -0.99 -20.04 1.20
C ILE A 21 -2.09 -19.05 0.86
N VAL A 22 -2.27 -18.05 1.72
CA VAL A 22 -3.13 -16.90 1.49
C VAL A 22 -2.25 -15.69 1.20
N ILE A 23 -2.51 -14.99 0.11
CA ILE A 23 -1.72 -13.86 -0.36
C ILE A 23 -2.58 -12.61 -0.35
N PHE A 24 -2.19 -11.60 0.43
CA PHE A 24 -2.77 -10.26 0.31
C PHE A 24 -2.15 -9.54 -0.90
N GLY A 25 -2.89 -9.38 -1.98
CA GLY A 25 -2.29 -8.96 -3.25
C GLY A 25 -3.29 -8.74 -4.38
N ASP A 26 -2.86 -8.10 -5.46
CA ASP A 26 -3.66 -7.97 -6.67
C ASP A 26 -3.44 -9.17 -7.61
N LYS A 27 -4.51 -9.92 -7.91
CA LYS A 27 -4.46 -11.19 -8.68
C LYS A 27 -3.72 -11.10 -10.02
N ILE A 28 -3.80 -9.94 -10.68
CA ILE A 28 -3.21 -9.71 -12.00
C ILE A 28 -1.87 -8.96 -11.97
N HIS A 29 -1.33 -8.69 -10.78
CA HIS A 29 -0.07 -7.94 -10.65
C HIS A 29 1.13 -8.84 -10.98
N PRO A 30 2.13 -8.39 -11.76
CA PRO A 30 3.27 -9.21 -12.16
C PRO A 30 4.03 -9.88 -11.00
N GLU A 31 4.15 -9.19 -9.86
CA GLU A 31 4.72 -9.76 -8.63
C GLU A 31 3.95 -10.98 -8.11
N ILE A 32 2.61 -10.94 -8.16
CA ILE A 32 1.74 -12.02 -7.69
C ILE A 32 1.73 -13.17 -8.68
N LEU A 33 1.65 -12.89 -9.99
CA LEU A 33 1.70 -13.91 -11.03
C LEU A 33 2.99 -14.75 -10.92
N SER A 34 4.13 -14.08 -10.79
CA SER A 34 5.42 -14.76 -10.59
C SER A 34 5.46 -15.62 -9.32
N LEU A 35 4.76 -15.22 -8.26
CA LEU A 35 4.69 -15.97 -7.02
C LEU A 35 3.79 -17.21 -7.15
N LEU A 36 2.66 -17.07 -7.84
CA LEU A 36 1.72 -18.17 -8.12
C LEU A 36 2.36 -19.24 -8.99
N ASP A 37 3.13 -18.84 -10.01
CA ASP A 37 3.89 -19.77 -10.86
C ASP A 37 4.88 -20.61 -10.04
N LEU A 38 5.58 -19.97 -9.09
CA LEU A 38 6.56 -20.64 -8.22
C LEU A 38 5.94 -21.70 -7.31
N ILE A 39 4.70 -21.50 -6.86
CA ILE A 39 3.99 -22.41 -5.95
C ILE A 39 2.94 -23.26 -6.68
N HIS A 40 3.02 -23.37 -8.00
CA HIS A 40 2.10 -24.14 -8.85
C HIS A 40 0.62 -23.81 -8.62
N ASN A 41 0.30 -22.52 -8.45
CA ASN A 41 -1.04 -22.02 -8.16
C ASN A 41 -1.68 -22.59 -6.88
N ASN A 42 -0.89 -23.14 -5.95
CA ASN A 42 -1.37 -23.65 -4.66
C ASN A 42 -1.55 -22.52 -3.63
N ALA A 43 -2.30 -21.48 -4.00
CA ALA A 43 -2.59 -20.34 -3.14
C ALA A 43 -3.88 -19.64 -3.54
N ILE A 44 -4.43 -18.87 -2.60
CA ILE A 44 -5.51 -17.93 -2.87
C ILE A 44 -5.02 -16.50 -2.68
N VAL A 45 -5.42 -15.62 -3.59
CA VAL A 45 -5.13 -14.19 -3.51
C VAL A 45 -6.38 -13.46 -3.07
N VAL A 46 -6.27 -12.64 -2.03
CA VAL A 46 -7.37 -11.89 -1.41
C VAL A 46 -6.98 -10.41 -1.25
N ASN A 47 -7.97 -9.53 -1.19
CA ASN A 47 -7.84 -8.12 -0.86
C ASN A 47 -8.79 -7.68 0.28
N THR A 48 -9.82 -8.46 0.57
CA THR A 48 -10.89 -8.06 1.50
C THR A 48 -11.17 -9.11 2.57
N ILE A 49 -11.78 -8.67 3.67
CA ILE A 49 -12.25 -9.56 4.75
C ILE A 49 -13.35 -10.50 4.22
N SER A 50 -14.19 -10.03 3.30
CA SER A 50 -15.24 -10.85 2.68
C SER A 50 -14.66 -12.07 1.95
N GLU A 51 -13.61 -11.87 1.15
CA GLU A 51 -12.92 -12.99 0.49
C GLU A 51 -12.28 -13.96 1.49
N ILE A 52 -11.78 -13.48 2.63
CA ILE A 52 -11.27 -14.37 3.70
C ILE A 52 -12.39 -15.21 4.31
N ARG A 53 -13.60 -14.66 4.45
CA ARG A 53 -14.74 -15.41 5.01
C ARG A 53 -15.14 -16.59 4.13
N GLU A 54 -14.92 -16.50 2.83
CA GLU A 54 -15.19 -17.56 1.85
C GLU A 54 -14.15 -18.70 1.91
N ILE A 55 -13.00 -18.48 2.56
CA ILE A 55 -11.98 -19.52 2.75
C ILE A 55 -12.53 -20.62 3.68
N SER A 56 -12.48 -21.87 3.21
CA SER A 56 -12.80 -23.04 4.01
C SER A 56 -11.73 -23.29 5.06
N TYR A 57 -12.09 -23.96 6.16
CA TYR A 57 -11.14 -24.24 7.24
C TYR A 57 -9.93 -25.06 6.73
N GLN A 58 -8.73 -24.65 7.13
CA GLN A 58 -7.47 -25.31 6.77
C GLN A 58 -6.67 -25.65 8.02
N LYS A 59 -6.03 -26.81 8.08
CA LYS A 59 -5.18 -27.14 9.24
C LYS A 59 -4.01 -26.16 9.43
N LYS A 60 -3.40 -25.72 8.33
CA LYS A 60 -2.25 -24.80 8.34
C LYS A 60 -2.41 -23.72 7.30
N ILE A 61 -2.39 -22.45 7.71
CA ILE A 61 -2.41 -21.29 6.82
C ILE A 61 -1.10 -20.52 6.91
N GLY A 62 -0.50 -20.24 5.75
CA GLY A 62 0.60 -19.31 5.60
C GLY A 62 0.10 -18.01 4.98
N PHE A 63 0.25 -16.88 5.68
CA PHE A 63 -0.21 -15.59 5.20
C PHE A 63 0.97 -14.68 4.84
N ILE A 64 1.00 -14.23 3.59
CA ILE A 64 2.00 -13.31 3.02
C ILE A 64 1.31 -12.16 2.29
N SER A 65 2.08 -11.13 1.95
CA SER A 65 1.62 -9.92 1.27
C SER A 65 2.46 -9.59 0.05
N GLN A 66 1.83 -9.01 -0.96
CA GLN A 66 2.52 -8.23 -1.98
C GLN A 66 3.26 -7.06 -1.33
N THR A 67 4.44 -6.73 -1.86
CA THR A 67 5.40 -5.80 -1.25
C THR A 67 4.89 -4.36 -1.10
N THR A 68 3.88 -3.98 -1.88
CA THR A 68 3.32 -2.61 -1.95
C THR A 68 2.02 -2.43 -1.18
N LYS A 69 1.47 -3.50 -0.58
CA LYS A 69 0.23 -3.43 0.18
C LYS A 69 0.40 -2.70 1.51
N ASN A 70 -0.73 -2.35 2.12
CA ASN A 70 -0.76 -1.58 3.35
C ASN A 70 -0.69 -2.46 4.60
N ILE A 71 0.10 -2.01 5.58
CA ILE A 71 0.34 -2.76 6.81
C ILE A 71 -0.90 -2.86 7.72
N TYR A 72 -1.78 -1.86 7.73
CA TYR A 72 -3.02 -1.88 8.52
C TYR A 72 -4.00 -2.91 7.97
N ASP A 73 -4.21 -2.94 6.65
CA ASP A 73 -5.10 -3.93 6.05
C ASP A 73 -4.51 -5.33 6.15
N PHE A 74 -3.19 -5.48 5.96
CA PHE A 74 -2.50 -6.74 6.23
C PHE A 74 -2.76 -7.24 7.66
N LYS A 75 -2.66 -6.37 8.66
CA LYS A 75 -2.99 -6.72 10.06
C LYS A 75 -4.45 -7.15 10.18
N LYS A 76 -5.41 -6.35 9.68
CA LYS A 76 -6.85 -6.68 9.74
C LYS A 76 -7.16 -8.04 9.11
N LEU A 77 -6.61 -8.30 7.94
CA LEU A 77 -6.77 -9.57 7.23
C LEU A 77 -6.12 -10.73 7.99
N SER A 78 -4.93 -10.52 8.58
CA SER A 78 -4.28 -11.56 9.39
C SER A 78 -5.11 -11.96 10.61
N PHE A 79 -5.79 -11.01 11.27
CA PHE A 79 -6.71 -11.32 12.36
C PHE A 79 -7.92 -12.12 11.89
N ALA A 80 -8.49 -11.79 10.73
CA ALA A 80 -9.64 -12.51 10.17
C ALA A 80 -9.33 -13.98 9.80
N LEU A 81 -8.04 -14.35 9.64
CA LEU A 81 -7.61 -15.72 9.35
C LEU A 81 -7.50 -16.60 10.61
N LEU A 82 -7.53 -16.02 11.82
CA LEU A 82 -7.40 -16.80 13.06
C LEU A 82 -8.53 -17.83 13.20
N ASP A 83 -9.75 -17.48 12.80
CA ASP A 83 -10.92 -18.37 12.89
C ASP A 83 -10.98 -19.43 11.76
N LYS A 84 -9.97 -19.46 10.88
CA LYS A 84 -9.93 -20.32 9.69
C LYS A 84 -8.91 -21.45 9.76
N THR A 85 -8.15 -21.55 10.85
CA THR A 85 -7.04 -22.52 10.93
C THR A 85 -6.64 -22.94 12.34
N GLU A 86 -5.95 -24.09 12.44
CA GLU A 86 -5.28 -24.53 13.68
C GLU A 86 -3.92 -23.83 13.85
N GLU A 87 -3.18 -23.67 12.75
CA GLU A 87 -1.84 -23.06 12.75
C GLU A 87 -1.78 -21.93 11.71
N LEU A 88 -1.68 -20.68 12.18
CA LEU A 88 -1.47 -19.52 11.33
C LEU A 88 -0.02 -19.04 11.41
N ARG A 89 0.67 -18.97 10.26
CA ARG A 89 1.98 -18.33 10.13
C ARG A 89 1.88 -17.07 9.29
N VAL A 90 2.16 -15.93 9.91
CA VAL A 90 2.09 -14.62 9.26
C VAL A 90 3.48 -14.11 8.99
N PHE A 91 3.78 -13.83 7.72
CA PHE A 91 5.02 -13.21 7.29
C PHE A 91 4.71 -11.85 6.68
N ASN A 92 5.07 -10.79 7.40
CA ASN A 92 4.98 -9.44 6.84
C ASN A 92 6.05 -9.25 5.75
N THR A 93 5.63 -9.38 4.51
CA THR A 93 6.46 -9.22 3.31
C THR A 93 6.30 -7.86 2.63
N ILE A 94 5.63 -6.91 3.28
CA ILE A 94 5.54 -5.52 2.82
C ILE A 94 6.93 -4.87 2.89
N CYS A 95 7.32 -4.15 1.83
CA CYS A 95 8.62 -3.50 1.77
C CYS A 95 8.75 -2.41 2.84
N LYS A 96 9.95 -2.32 3.45
CA LYS A 96 10.24 -1.31 4.49
C LYS A 96 10.07 0.11 3.96
N ALA A 97 10.51 0.39 2.73
CA ALA A 97 10.36 1.70 2.11
C ALA A 97 8.88 2.10 1.91
N THR A 98 8.00 1.12 1.65
CA THR A 98 6.54 1.35 1.58
C THR A 98 6.01 1.71 2.97
N THR A 99 6.40 0.95 3.99
CA THR A 99 5.98 1.18 5.38
C THR A 99 6.44 2.54 5.91
N GLU A 100 7.70 2.91 5.65
CA GLU A 100 8.26 4.20 6.06
C GLU A 100 7.55 5.37 5.39
N ARG A 101 7.30 5.33 4.07
CA ARG A 101 6.53 6.39 3.40
C ARG A 101 5.11 6.50 3.95
N GLN A 102 4.42 5.38 4.14
CA GLN A 102 3.06 5.38 4.69
C GLN A 102 3.04 5.97 6.11
N ARG A 103 4.04 5.65 6.95
CA ARG A 103 4.18 6.24 8.28
C ARG A 103 4.48 7.74 8.22
N SER A 104 5.42 8.17 7.39
CA SER A 104 5.76 9.59 7.26
C SER A 104 4.57 10.42 6.77
N VAL A 105 3.82 9.90 5.80
CA VAL A 105 2.59 10.54 5.31
C VAL A 105 1.52 10.63 6.40
N LEU A 106 1.35 9.57 7.20
CA LEU A 106 0.39 9.57 8.31
C LEU A 106 0.77 10.57 9.40
N GLU A 107 2.05 10.69 9.75
CA GLU A 107 2.51 11.70 10.72
C GLU A 107 2.41 13.12 10.18
N LEU A 108 2.73 13.34 8.90
CA LEU A 108 2.58 14.65 8.25
C LEU A 108 1.10 15.07 8.20
N ALA A 109 0.20 14.16 7.81
CA ALA A 109 -1.24 14.40 7.71
C ALA A 109 -1.88 14.90 9.02
N LYS A 110 -1.27 14.62 10.19
CA LYS A 110 -1.75 15.11 11.49
C LYS A 110 -1.33 16.55 11.81
N GLN A 111 -0.42 17.13 11.03
CA GLN A 111 0.24 18.41 11.32
C GLN A 111 -0.10 19.50 10.30
N VAL A 112 -0.89 19.17 9.27
CA VAL A 112 -1.20 20.04 8.13
C VAL A 112 -2.70 20.14 7.91
N ASP A 113 -3.12 21.23 7.27
CA ASP A 113 -4.53 21.49 6.93
C ASP A 113 -4.90 20.82 5.60
N ILE A 114 -3.93 20.75 4.68
CA ILE A 114 -4.10 20.18 3.35
C ILE A 114 -2.93 19.25 3.01
N MET A 115 -3.24 18.09 2.44
CA MET A 115 -2.28 17.16 1.84
C MET A 115 -2.37 17.17 0.32
N ILE A 116 -1.24 17.37 -0.36
CA ILE A 116 -1.08 17.12 -1.79
C ILE A 116 -0.28 15.83 -1.97
N VAL A 117 -0.87 14.85 -2.64
CA VAL A 117 -0.21 13.57 -2.97
C VAL A 117 0.04 13.50 -4.47
N ILE A 118 1.32 13.43 -4.85
CA ILE A 118 1.77 13.56 -6.24
C ILE A 118 2.15 12.20 -6.85
N GLY A 119 1.51 11.85 -7.97
CA GLY A 119 1.90 10.74 -8.84
C GLY A 119 0.72 10.12 -9.59
N GLY A 120 1.02 9.19 -10.50
CA GLY A 120 0.02 8.62 -11.41
C GLY A 120 -1.22 8.03 -10.72
N ASN A 121 -2.40 8.26 -11.27
CA ASN A 121 -3.68 7.72 -10.75
C ASN A 121 -3.73 6.19 -10.79
N LYS A 122 -2.96 5.56 -11.70
CA LYS A 122 -2.83 4.10 -11.78
C LYS A 122 -1.75 3.53 -10.85
N SER A 123 -1.01 4.39 -10.13
CA SER A 123 -0.03 3.94 -9.14
C SER A 123 -0.74 3.51 -7.87
N ALA A 124 -0.74 2.21 -7.59
CA ALA A 124 -1.30 1.67 -6.35
C ALA A 124 -0.62 2.29 -5.11
N ASN A 125 0.70 2.51 -5.17
CA ASN A 125 1.41 3.14 -4.07
C ASN A 125 0.99 4.60 -3.85
N THR A 126 0.86 5.39 -4.92
CA THR A 126 0.47 6.81 -4.80
C THR A 126 -0.97 6.94 -4.33
N SER A 127 -1.89 6.20 -4.94
CA SER A 127 -3.30 6.19 -4.56
C SER A 127 -3.46 5.80 -3.10
N ARG A 128 -2.62 4.86 -2.62
CA ARG A 128 -2.63 4.46 -1.21
C ARG A 128 -2.15 5.57 -0.26
N LEU A 129 -1.15 6.36 -0.64
CA LEU A 129 -0.73 7.50 0.19
C LEU A 129 -1.87 8.52 0.31
N ALA A 130 -2.60 8.79 -0.77
CA ALA A 130 -3.76 9.67 -0.75
C ALA A 130 -4.88 9.13 0.15
N GLU A 131 -5.21 7.84 0.04
CA GLU A 131 -6.23 7.20 0.87
C GLU A 131 -5.86 7.22 2.36
N ILE A 132 -4.58 7.05 2.71
CA ILE A 132 -4.10 7.16 4.09
C ILE A 132 -4.38 8.55 4.64
N CYS A 133 -4.10 9.61 3.87
CA CYS A 133 -4.37 10.98 4.29
C CYS A 133 -5.88 11.22 4.49
N GLN A 134 -6.69 10.81 3.51
CA GLN A 134 -8.16 10.96 3.56
C GLN A 134 -8.74 10.25 4.79
N ASN A 135 -8.25 9.05 5.11
CA ASN A 135 -8.68 8.29 6.28
C ASN A 135 -8.25 8.92 7.63
N GLN A 136 -7.29 9.85 7.64
CA GLN A 136 -6.97 10.67 8.82
C GLN A 136 -7.88 11.90 8.94
N GLY A 137 -8.73 12.19 7.95
CA GLY A 137 -9.64 13.33 7.94
C GLY A 137 -9.03 14.64 7.42
N VAL A 138 -7.76 14.63 6.97
CA VAL A 138 -7.15 15.82 6.36
C VAL A 138 -7.61 15.99 4.90
N LYS A 139 -7.86 17.24 4.49
CA LYS A 139 -8.24 17.57 3.11
C LYS A 139 -7.12 17.13 2.17
N THR A 140 -7.40 16.19 1.27
CA THR A 140 -6.36 15.54 0.46
C THR A 140 -6.64 15.65 -1.03
N TYR A 141 -5.66 16.10 -1.80
CA TYR A 141 -5.70 16.18 -3.25
C TYR A 141 -4.65 15.25 -3.87
N HIS A 142 -5.10 14.28 -4.67
CA HIS A 142 -4.23 13.44 -5.47
C HIS A 142 -4.10 14.04 -6.88
N ILE A 143 -2.88 14.42 -7.25
CA ILE A 143 -2.56 15.03 -8.55
C ILE A 143 -1.38 14.32 -9.21
N GLU A 144 -1.29 14.40 -10.53
CA GLU A 144 -0.14 13.96 -11.32
C GLU A 144 0.82 15.11 -11.63
N THR A 145 0.31 16.34 -11.79
CA THR A 145 1.10 17.54 -12.14
C THR A 145 0.57 18.81 -11.48
N LYS A 146 1.39 19.86 -11.43
CA LYS A 146 0.99 21.20 -10.93
C LYS A 146 -0.22 21.80 -11.65
N ASN A 147 -0.52 21.37 -12.87
CA ASN A 147 -1.62 21.91 -13.68
C ASN A 147 -3.00 21.51 -13.16
N GLN A 148 -3.08 20.46 -12.34
CA GLN A 148 -4.33 20.02 -11.71
C GLN A 148 -4.62 20.79 -10.42
N MET A 149 -3.65 21.53 -9.88
CA MET A 149 -3.86 22.36 -8.70
C MET A 149 -4.79 23.54 -9.02
N LYS A 150 -5.77 23.76 -8.15
CA LYS A 150 -6.68 24.90 -8.21
C LYS A 150 -6.42 25.85 -7.05
N TYR A 151 -6.41 27.16 -7.33
CA TYR A 151 -6.09 28.18 -6.35
C TYR A 151 -7.10 28.16 -5.19
N GLU A 152 -8.39 27.94 -5.49
CA GLU A 152 -9.47 27.90 -4.49
C GLU A 152 -9.38 26.73 -3.50
N TRP A 153 -8.43 25.81 -3.67
CA TRP A 153 -8.21 24.74 -2.70
C TRP A 153 -7.55 25.22 -1.42
N PHE A 154 -6.85 26.34 -1.48
CA PHE A 154 -5.89 26.81 -0.50
C PHE A 154 -6.26 28.19 0.05
N HIS A 155 -5.88 28.44 1.30
CA HIS A 155 -5.91 29.72 1.98
C HIS A 155 -4.50 30.12 2.41
N PRO A 156 -4.20 31.43 2.54
CA PRO A 156 -2.86 31.90 2.93
C PRO A 156 -2.33 31.33 4.25
N GLU A 157 -3.22 30.97 5.16
CA GLU A 157 -2.89 30.45 6.50
C GLU A 157 -2.66 28.93 6.52
N ASP A 158 -2.99 28.22 5.43
CA ASP A 158 -2.97 26.76 5.39
C ASP A 158 -1.53 26.22 5.46
N LYS A 159 -1.31 25.25 6.35
CA LYS A 159 -0.14 24.38 6.29
C LYS A 159 -0.39 23.31 5.24
N VAL A 160 0.40 23.34 4.17
CA VAL A 160 0.30 22.37 3.07
C VAL A 160 1.40 21.31 3.18
N GLY A 161 0.99 20.06 3.40
CA GLY A 161 1.86 18.89 3.33
C GLY A 161 1.94 18.34 1.91
N ILE A 162 3.15 17.95 1.47
CA ILE A 162 3.37 17.38 0.14
C ILE A 162 4.00 16.00 0.30
N ALA A 163 3.41 15.00 -0.37
CA ALA A 163 3.94 13.65 -0.45
C ALA A 163 3.92 13.17 -1.91
N SER A 164 4.75 12.20 -2.24
CA SER A 164 4.83 11.66 -3.61
C SER A 164 4.97 10.14 -3.62
N GLY A 165 4.48 9.54 -4.71
CA GLY A 165 4.71 8.13 -5.00
C GLY A 165 6.17 7.85 -5.33
N ALA A 166 6.60 6.59 -5.16
CA ALA A 166 7.98 6.19 -5.41
C ALA A 166 8.46 6.39 -6.87
N SER A 167 7.54 6.48 -7.82
CA SER A 167 7.82 6.67 -9.25
C SER A 167 7.69 8.14 -9.70
N THR A 168 7.40 9.05 -8.78
CA THR A 168 7.23 10.48 -9.10
C THR A 168 8.59 11.17 -9.01
N PRO A 169 9.12 11.76 -10.10
CA PRO A 169 10.43 12.40 -10.09
C PRO A 169 10.42 13.75 -9.37
N ASP A 170 11.56 14.13 -8.78
CA ASP A 170 11.69 15.31 -7.91
C ASP A 170 11.31 16.62 -8.60
N TRP A 171 11.56 16.74 -9.91
CA TRP A 171 11.19 17.96 -10.65
C TRP A 171 9.67 18.22 -10.65
N VAL A 172 8.84 17.17 -10.68
CA VAL A 172 7.36 17.31 -10.58
C VAL A 172 6.98 17.82 -9.20
N ILE A 173 7.67 17.35 -8.15
CA ILE A 173 7.45 17.79 -6.77
C ILE A 173 7.83 19.27 -6.64
N ASN A 174 8.99 19.66 -7.18
CA ASN A 174 9.46 21.04 -7.16
C ASN A 174 8.53 21.98 -7.93
N GLU A 175 7.96 21.55 -9.06
CA GLU A 175 6.97 22.33 -9.80
C GLU A 175 5.71 22.65 -8.99
N VAL A 176 5.25 21.70 -8.16
CA VAL A 176 4.12 21.91 -7.23
C VAL A 176 4.51 22.90 -6.12
N ILE A 177 5.69 22.73 -5.53
CA ILE A 177 6.21 23.64 -4.49
C ILE A 177 6.34 25.06 -5.02
N MET A 178 6.91 25.23 -6.22
CA MET A 178 7.07 26.54 -6.85
C MET A 178 5.72 27.20 -7.10
N LYS A 179 4.74 26.45 -7.64
CA LYS A 179 3.40 27.00 -7.89
C LYS A 179 2.71 27.49 -6.61
N LEU A 180 2.84 26.76 -5.49
CA LEU A 180 2.33 27.20 -4.19
C LEU A 180 3.04 28.47 -3.71
N ARG A 181 4.37 28.54 -3.86
CA ARG A 181 5.13 29.74 -3.51
C ARG A 181 4.70 30.93 -4.35
N ASP A 182 4.56 30.78 -5.67
CA ASP A 182 4.16 31.87 -6.56
C ASP A 182 2.76 32.43 -6.23
N TRP A 183 1.87 31.60 -5.68
CA TRP A 183 0.52 32.00 -5.27
C TRP A 183 0.46 32.78 -3.95
N TYR A 184 1.46 32.61 -3.07
CA TYR A 184 1.48 33.16 -1.71
C TYR A 184 2.82 33.83 -1.36
N ALA A 185 3.59 34.22 -2.38
CA ALA A 185 4.84 34.98 -2.24
C ALA A 185 4.59 36.44 -1.87
#